data_AF-A0A0J9EQF4-F1
#
_entry.id   AF-A0A0J9EQF4-F1
#
_cell.length_a   1.000
_cell.length_b   1.000
_cell.length_c   1.000
_cell.angle_alpha   90.00
_cell.angle_beta   90.00
_cell.angle_gamma   90.00
#
_symmetry.space_group_name_H-M   'P 1'
#
loop_
_entity.id
_entity.type
_entity.pdbx_description
1 polymer ?
#
loop_
_entity_poly.entity_id
_entity_poly.type
_entity_poly.pdbx_seq_one_letter_code
_entity_poly.pdbx_strand_id
1 'polypeptide(L)' 'MLEYAKNKKVSDFINLDKPDIFSELEESLKPECSEEATAEVKIAYDIKITAWKIKYIKYEKLNQGMTKIQDVI' A
#
# COMPACT_ATOMS: atom_id res chain seq x y z
N MET A 1 -8.01 7.54 24.87
CA MET A 1 -6.80 7.52 24.01
C MET A 1 -6.74 8.67 22.99
N LEU A 2 -7.86 9.07 22.36
CA LEU A 2 -7.89 10.11 21.33
C LEU A 2 -7.39 11.50 21.81
N GLU A 3 -7.66 11.84 23.06
CA GLU A 3 -7.25 13.10 23.69
C GLU A 3 -5.76 13.15 24.05
N TYR A 4 -5.16 11.99 24.36
CA TYR A 4 -3.72 11.86 24.61
C TYR A 4 -2.92 12.08 23.32
N ALA A 5 -3.39 11.55 22.19
CA ALA A 5 -2.73 11.72 20.89
C ALA A 5 -2.85 13.15 20.34
N LYS A 6 -3.95 13.87 20.65
CA LYS A 6 -4.19 15.24 20.16
C LYS A 6 -3.20 16.29 20.68
N ASN A 7 -2.64 16.07 21.87
CA ASN A 7 -1.76 17.04 22.53
C ASN A 7 -0.27 16.74 22.37
N LYS A 8 0.09 15.63 21.71
CA LYS A 8 1.48 15.25 21.48
C LYS A 8 2.02 15.90 20.22
N LYS A 9 3.21 16.49 20.30
CA LYS A 9 3.93 17.06 19.17
C LYS A 9 4.86 16.01 18.57
N VAL A 10 5.19 16.17 17.29
CA VAL A 10 6.16 15.29 16.60
C VAL A 10 7.52 15.25 17.34
N SER A 11 7.93 16.38 17.92
CA SER A 11 9.13 16.49 18.77
C SER A 11 9.09 15.63 20.04
N ASP A 12 7.90 15.21 20.48
CA ASP A 12 7.78 14.32 21.65
C ASP A 12 8.18 12.88 21.31
N PHE A 13 8.35 12.57 20.02
CA PHE A 13 8.66 11.24 19.50
C PHE A 13 9.98 11.18 18.72
N ILE A 14 10.40 12.28 18.09
CA ILE A 14 11.65 12.35 17.33
C ILE A 14 12.51 13.54 17.77
N ASN A 15 13.83 13.33 17.85
CA ASN A 15 14.78 14.40 18.11
C ASN A 15 15.00 15.22 16.84
N LEU A 16 14.42 16.42 16.77
CA LEU A 16 14.53 17.34 15.63
C LEU A 16 15.92 17.99 15.51
N ASP A 17 16.69 18.02 16.60
CA ASP A 17 18.06 18.55 16.60
C ASP A 17 19.07 17.55 16.03
N LYS A 18 18.65 16.29 15.85
CA LYS A 18 19.44 15.23 15.22
C LYS A 18 19.06 15.15 13.74
N PRO A 19 19.95 15.56 12.81
CA PRO A 19 19.63 15.56 11.38
C PRO A 19 19.44 14.16 10.81
N ASP A 20 20.12 13.16 11.38
CA ASP A 20 19.94 11.76 11.02
C ASP A 20 19.11 11.03 12.08
N ILE A 21 17.80 11.08 11.90
CA ILE A 21 16.78 10.48 12.77
C ILE A 21 16.88 8.94 12.76
N PHE A 22 17.51 8.35 11.74
CA PHE A 22 17.55 6.90 11.53
C PHE A 22 18.83 6.24 12.03
N SER A 23 19.86 7.02 12.39
CA SER A 23 21.15 6.50 12.88
C SER A 23 21.11 5.66 14.17
N GLU A 24 20.00 5.69 14.92
CA GLU A 24 19.77 4.85 16.12
C GLU A 24 18.86 3.64 15.86
N LEU A 25 18.26 3.55 14.68
CA LEU A 25 17.45 2.38 14.33
C LEU A 25 18.37 1.21 14.00
N GLU A 26 17.94 0.02 14.41
CA GLU A 26 18.58 -1.21 13.95
C GLU A 26 18.61 -1.24 12.41
N GLU A 27 19.68 -1.82 11.88
CA GLU A 27 19.83 -2.01 10.45
C GLU A 27 18.60 -2.74 9.90
N SER A 28 18.02 -2.20 8.81
CA SER A 28 16.86 -2.81 8.17
C SER A 28 17.16 -4.27 7.87
N LEU A 29 16.34 -5.17 8.39
CA LEU A 29 16.40 -6.57 7.99
C LEU A 29 16.26 -6.63 6.47
N LYS A 30 17.10 -7.45 5.84
CA LYS A 30 16.92 -7.80 4.43
C LYS A 30 15.50 -8.36 4.28
N PRO A 31 14.77 -8.02 3.21
CA PRO A 31 13.46 -8.61 2.97
C PRO A 31 13.57 -10.13 3.04
N GLU A 32 12.63 -10.79 3.72
CA GLU A 32 12.58 -12.26 3.80
C GLU A 32 12.54 -12.92 2.42
N CYS A 33 12.10 -12.16 1.41
CA CYS A 33 12.13 -12.58 0.02
C CYS A 33 13.55 -12.42 -0.53
N SER A 34 14.27 -13.53 -0.64
CA SER A 34 15.42 -13.68 -1.53
C SER A 34 15.05 -13.11 -2.91
N GLU A 35 15.92 -12.29 -3.51
CA GLU A 35 15.77 -11.70 -4.85
C GLU A 35 15.64 -12.74 -5.98
N GLU A 36 15.76 -14.02 -5.66
CA GLU A 36 15.55 -15.11 -6.61
C GLU A 36 14.05 -15.36 -6.79
N ALA A 37 13.40 -14.43 -7.48
CA ALA A 37 12.08 -14.65 -8.07
C ALA A 37 12.20 -15.82 -9.06
N THR A 38 11.98 -17.03 -8.57
CA THR A 38 11.95 -18.22 -9.43
C THR A 38 10.90 -18.00 -10.52
N ALA A 39 11.12 -18.59 -11.70
CA ALA A 39 10.18 -18.45 -12.81
C ALA A 39 8.75 -18.80 -12.39
N GLU A 40 8.60 -19.75 -11.47
CA GLU A 40 7.31 -20.15 -10.88
C GLU A 40 6.65 -19.05 -10.05
N VAL A 41 7.40 -18.34 -9.20
CA VAL A 41 6.89 -17.21 -8.40
C VAL A 41 6.44 -16.07 -9.32
N LYS A 42 7.21 -15.79 -10.38
CA LYS A 42 6.86 -14.78 -11.37
C LYS A 42 5.57 -15.16 -12.12
N ILE A 43 5.46 -16.40 -12.59
CA ILE A 43 4.25 -16.91 -13.25
C ILE A 43 3.03 -16.84 -12.31
N ALA A 44 3.19 -17.22 -11.05
CA ALA A 44 2.10 -17.16 -10.06
C ALA A 44 1.64 -15.72 -9.81
N TYR A 45 2.56 -14.77 -9.73
CA TYR A 45 2.23 -13.35 -9.61
C TYR A 45 1.51 -12.82 -10.86
N ASP A 46 2.02 -13.13 -12.06
CA ASP A 46 1.44 -12.69 -13.32
C ASP A 46 0.01 -13.24 -13.52
N ILE A 47 -0.26 -14.48 -13.11
CA ILE A 47 -1.60 -15.08 -13.08
C ILE A 47 -2.52 -14.30 -12.13
N LYS A 48 -2.06 -14.01 -10.90
CA LYS A 48 -2.84 -13.24 -9.91
C LYS A 48 -3.18 -11.84 -10.41
N ILE A 49 -2.21 -11.13 -10.99
CA ILE A 49 -2.41 -9.79 -11.57
C ILE A 49 -3.38 -9.85 -12.75
N THR A 50 -3.28 -10.85 -13.62
CA THR A 50 -4.18 -11.03 -14.76
C THR A 50 -5.62 -11.26 -14.30
N ALA A 51 -5.83 -12.13 -13.31
CA ALA A 51 -7.15 -12.36 -12.72
C ALA A 51 -7.74 -11.08 -12.10
N TRP A 52 -6.91 -10.30 -11.40
CA TRP A 52 -7.33 -9.01 -10.82
C TRP A 52 -7.71 -7.99 -11.90
N LYS A 53 -6.93 -7.85 -12.97
CA LYS A 53 -7.24 -6.96 -14.11
C LYS A 53 -8.58 -7.30 -14.77
N ILE A 54 -8.86 -8.60 -14.99
CA ILE A 54 -10.14 -9.04 -15.55
C ILE A 54 -11.30 -8.64 -14.63
N LYS A 55 -11.15 -8.86 -13.32
CA LYS A 55 -12.16 -8.46 -12.33
C LYS A 55 -12.38 -6.95 -12.33
N TYR A 56 -11.31 -6.17 -12.40
CA TYR A 56 -11.37 -4.71 -12.43
C TYR A 56 -12.08 -4.19 -13.68
N ILE A 57 -11.77 -4.72 -14.88
CA ILE A 57 -12.46 -4.34 -16.12
C ILE A 57 -13.97 -4.63 -16.05
N LYS A 58 -14.37 -5.74 -15.43
CA LYS A 58 -15.80 -6.06 -15.21
C LYS A 58 -16.46 -5.04 -14.28
N TYR A 59 -15.79 -4.64 -13.21
CA TYR A 59 -16.26 -3.61 -12.29
C TYR A 59 -16.43 -2.25 -12.99
N GLU A 60 -15.44 -1.80 -13.75
CA GLU A 60 -15.49 -0.54 -14.51
C GLU A 60 -16.70 -0.50 -15.46
N LYS A 61 -16.95 -1.59 -16.19
CA LYS A 61 -18.12 -1.68 -17.08
C LYS A 61 -19.45 -1.57 -16.33
N LEU A 62 -19.54 -2.21 -15.16
CA LEU A 62 -20.74 -2.15 -14.32
C LEU A 62 -20.95 -0.74 -13.78
N ASN A 63 -19.88 -0.12 -13.28
CA ASN A 63 -19.91 1.24 -12.74
C ASN A 63 -20.33 2.25 -13.81
N GLN A 64 -19.76 2.17 -15.02
CA GLN A 64 -20.15 3.00 -16.15
C GLN A 64 -21.64 2.85 -16.50
N GLY A 65 -22.17 1.62 -16.43
CA GLY A 65 -23.60 1.36 -16.61
C GLY A 65 -24.45 2.04 -15.54
N MET A 66 -24.03 2.00 -14.27
CA MET A 66 -24.76 2.66 -13.17
C MET A 66 -24.74 4.18 -13.28
N THR A 67 -23.61 4.79 -13.65
CA THR A 67 -23.53 6.24 -13.86
C THR A 67 -24.54 6.70 -14.92
N LYS A 68 -24.66 5.96 -16.03
CA LYS A 68 -25.65 6.27 -17.08
C LYS A 68 -27.10 6.16 -16.60
N ILE A 69 -27.39 5.26 -15.65
CA ILE A 69 -28.74 5.15 -15.06
C ILE A 69 -29.01 6.32 -14.13
N GLN A 70 -28.03 6.74 -13.33
CA GLN A 70 -28.15 7.93 -12.48
C GLN A 70 -28.37 9.21 -13.29
N ASP A 71 -27.72 9.36 -14.45
CA ASP A 71 -27.91 10.53 -15.31
C ASP A 71 -29.32 10.62 -15.95
N VAL A 72 -30.09 9.52 -15.93
CA VAL A 72 -31.43 9.42 -16.53
C VAL A 72 -32.56 9.61 -15.49
N ILE A 73 -32.27 9.47 -14.19
CA ILE A 73 -33.22 9.61 -13.07
C ILE A 73 -33.11 11.00 -12.47
#